data_AF-K9DHX9-F1
#
_entry.id   AF-K9DHX9-F1
#
_cell.length_a   1.000
_cell.length_b   1.000
_cell.length_c   1.000
_cell.angle_alpha   90.00
_cell.angle_beta   90.00
_cell.angle_gamma   90.00
#
_symmetry.space_group_name_H-M   'P 1'
#
loop_
_entity.id
_entity.type
_entity.pdbx_description
1 polymer ?
#
loop_
_entity_poly.entity_id
_entity_poly.type
_entity_poly.pdbx_seq_one_letter_code
_entity_poly.pdbx_strand_id
1 'polypeptide(L)'
;GGINMGGTKITNVANATEEGDVVTYNQLQEVKNIATESSELANSALQTVAVKGNDGQTITISKGQANLGIVGATDGMVESKVSGQDLVVDLTAATKEKINNAAGKDLGNLDDKGKEVIKEVVQKSVDVKGGTNIEVASETGADDVKTFTVNMKNNVDLGATGSIKAGATTVDANGLTAGTTTVSADGLAIVGGPSVTKDGINAGGKVVSNLGEGSVTEGSKDAVTGGQLFAVKTDVDGVKGRVDTINNNLEKVTNNLEKVTETAGSALQTVTVADTNGKELTIDKDRAGFGIKGATDGMVTSEVSGQDLVVDLTAETKEKINNAAGKDLGNLDDKGKEVIKEVVQKSVDVKGGTNIEVTSETGADDVKTFTVNMKNNVDLGDKGSIKAGATTVDANGLTIADGPSVTKGGINAGGKVVSNLGEGSVAKDSTDAVTGGQLYGVKTELDDKVNTVTNEVNTIKTDVGTLKTEMTTVKTDVGTIRTDVNTLTDRVTTVENTAGSALQTVTVKDSEGNKLTVNKENAGFGIVGVTDGMVASRVAGQDLVVDLTAATKEKINNAAGKDLGNLDDKGK
;
A
#
# COMPACT_ATOMS: atom_id res chain seq x y z
N GLY A 1 -73.49 96.62 139.56
CA GLY A 1 -74.35 95.56 140.13
C GLY A 1 -74.38 94.38 139.19
N GLY A 2 -74.75 93.18 139.64
CA GLY A 2 -74.83 91.98 138.80
C GLY A 2 -76.16 91.26 139.00
N ILE A 3 -76.71 90.69 137.92
CA ILE A 3 -77.97 89.95 137.93
C ILE A 3 -77.66 88.46 138.09
N ASN A 4 -78.10 87.86 139.21
CA ASN A 4 -78.01 86.41 139.38
C ASN A 4 -79.25 85.75 138.74
N MET A 5 -79.06 85.14 137.56
CA MET A 5 -80.13 84.47 136.80
C MET A 5 -80.49 83.06 137.32
N GLY A 6 -79.87 82.58 138.40
CA GLY A 6 -80.26 81.30 139.05
C GLY A 6 -80.17 80.06 138.17
N GLY A 7 -79.33 80.08 137.12
CA GLY A 7 -79.22 78.99 136.14
C GLY A 7 -80.30 78.99 135.04
N THR A 8 -81.19 79.97 134.99
CA THR A 8 -82.19 80.11 133.92
C THR A 8 -81.59 80.73 132.65
N LYS A 9 -82.10 80.34 131.48
CA LYS A 9 -81.65 80.86 130.18
C LYS A 9 -82.19 82.27 129.94
N ILE A 10 -81.34 83.17 129.46
CA ILE A 10 -81.77 84.44 128.87
C ILE A 10 -82.18 84.16 127.41
N THR A 11 -83.38 84.58 127.02
CA THR A 11 -83.90 84.49 125.65
C THR A 11 -84.10 85.89 125.06
N ASN A 12 -84.13 85.99 123.73
CA ASN A 12 -84.28 87.24 122.98
C ASN A 12 -83.16 88.28 123.21
N VAL A 13 -81.92 87.83 123.37
CA VAL A 13 -80.72 88.70 123.29
C VAL A 13 -80.34 88.87 121.82
N ALA A 14 -80.04 90.10 121.40
CA ALA A 14 -79.52 90.39 120.06
C ALA A 14 -78.03 90.01 119.93
N ASN A 15 -77.51 89.93 118.70
CA ASN A 15 -76.08 89.71 118.49
C ASN A 15 -75.26 90.93 118.93
N ALA A 16 -74.15 90.65 119.61
CA ALA A 16 -73.15 91.64 120.01
C ALA A 16 -72.54 92.36 118.81
N THR A 17 -72.32 93.67 118.91
CA THR A 17 -71.69 94.51 117.87
C THR A 17 -70.58 95.42 118.40
N GLU A 18 -70.51 95.69 119.71
CA GLU A 18 -69.50 96.57 120.32
C GLU A 18 -68.71 95.89 121.46
N GLU A 19 -67.57 96.47 121.83
CA GLU A 19 -66.66 95.92 122.82
C GLU A 19 -67.22 96.06 124.25
N GLY A 20 -67.83 94.97 124.74
CA GLY A 20 -68.50 94.90 126.05
C GLY A 20 -69.85 94.18 126.03
N ASP A 21 -70.39 93.90 124.84
CA ASP A 21 -71.66 93.18 124.66
C ASP A 21 -71.62 91.70 125.10
N VAL A 22 -72.80 91.16 125.42
CA VAL A 22 -72.98 89.74 125.73
C VAL A 22 -73.21 88.93 124.44
N VAL A 23 -72.16 88.28 123.95
CA VAL A 23 -72.18 87.46 122.72
C VAL A 23 -73.19 86.30 122.78
N THR A 24 -73.85 86.01 121.65
CA THR A 24 -74.80 84.90 121.54
C THR A 24 -74.12 83.57 121.16
N TYR A 25 -74.79 82.45 121.42
CA TYR A 25 -74.27 81.11 121.08
C TYR A 25 -74.03 80.92 119.57
N ASN A 26 -74.77 81.62 118.70
CA ASN A 26 -74.55 81.56 117.25
C ASN A 26 -73.25 82.27 116.85
N GLN A 27 -72.93 83.43 117.44
CA GLN A 27 -71.67 84.13 117.19
C GLN A 27 -70.45 83.28 117.61
N LEU A 28 -70.59 82.49 118.69
CA LEU A 28 -69.56 81.54 119.12
C LEU A 28 -69.43 80.32 118.17
N GLN A 29 -70.49 79.95 117.46
CA GLN A 29 -70.47 78.89 116.44
C GLN A 29 -69.74 79.33 115.16
N GLU A 30 -69.83 80.60 114.75
CA GLU A 30 -69.08 81.12 113.59
C GLU A 30 -67.56 81.09 113.86
N VAL A 31 -67.13 81.50 115.06
CA VAL A 31 -65.73 81.40 115.51
C VAL A 31 -65.23 79.94 115.48
N LYS A 32 -66.09 78.98 115.83
CA LYS A 32 -65.75 77.55 115.78
C LYS A 32 -65.62 77.03 114.35
N ASN A 33 -66.44 77.49 113.42
CA ASN A 33 -66.35 77.11 112.00
C ASN A 33 -65.05 77.66 111.36
N ILE A 34 -64.69 78.92 111.65
CA ILE A 34 -63.41 79.52 111.22
C ILE A 34 -62.22 78.69 111.72
N ALA A 35 -62.28 78.19 112.96
CA ALA A 35 -61.27 77.30 113.54
C ALA A 35 -61.27 75.86 112.97
N THR A 36 -62.24 75.49 112.12
CA THR A 36 -62.38 74.15 111.55
C THR A 36 -61.94 74.10 110.07
N GLU A 37 -62.02 75.21 109.33
CA GLU A 37 -61.75 75.24 107.87
C GLU A 37 -60.31 75.65 107.48
N SER A 38 -59.46 76.05 108.44
CA SER A 38 -58.13 76.63 108.16
C SER A 38 -56.93 75.75 108.57
N SER A 39 -56.77 74.55 107.96
CA SER A 39 -55.47 73.86 107.94
C SER A 39 -55.24 72.81 106.82
N GLU A 40 -55.99 72.83 105.70
CA GLU A 40 -55.72 71.93 104.56
C GLU A 40 -54.48 72.33 103.72
N LEU A 41 -53.60 73.19 104.24
CA LEU A 41 -52.48 73.80 103.51
C LEU A 41 -51.08 73.29 103.92
N ALA A 42 -50.99 72.20 104.69
CA ALA A 42 -49.74 71.75 105.32
C ALA A 42 -49.32 70.28 105.01
N ASN A 43 -49.80 69.65 103.94
CA ASN A 43 -49.39 68.26 103.59
C ASN A 43 -49.32 67.95 102.08
N SER A 44 -49.22 68.96 101.21
CA SER A 44 -49.24 68.81 99.74
C SER A 44 -47.87 68.49 99.10
N ALA A 45 -46.97 67.84 99.84
CA ALA A 45 -45.60 67.52 99.40
C ALA A 45 -45.43 66.03 99.01
N LEU A 46 -45.93 65.67 97.81
CA LEU A 46 -45.74 64.40 97.09
C LEU A 46 -46.24 63.10 97.79
N GLN A 47 -47.13 62.36 97.10
CA GLN A 47 -47.13 60.88 97.14
C GLN A 47 -47.90 60.16 96.04
N THR A 48 -48.60 60.86 95.15
CA THR A 48 -49.24 60.27 93.96
C THR A 48 -48.61 60.81 92.67
N VAL A 49 -48.30 59.90 91.75
CA VAL A 49 -47.98 60.22 90.35
C VAL A 49 -49.04 59.53 89.50
N ALA A 50 -49.89 60.33 88.86
CA ALA A 50 -50.91 59.83 87.93
C ALA A 50 -50.31 59.78 86.52
N VAL A 51 -50.12 58.57 86.00
CA VAL A 51 -49.71 58.36 84.60
C VAL A 51 -50.96 58.01 83.79
N LYS A 52 -51.19 58.72 82.69
CA LYS A 52 -52.27 58.39 81.74
C LYS A 52 -51.74 57.45 80.65
N GLY A 53 -52.49 56.38 80.39
CA GLY A 53 -52.33 55.59 79.17
C GLY A 53 -52.88 56.33 77.95
N ASN A 54 -52.43 55.91 76.76
CA ASN A 54 -52.91 56.45 75.48
C ASN A 54 -54.39 56.11 75.19
N ASP A 55 -54.96 55.19 75.96
CA ASP A 55 -56.38 54.78 75.99
C ASP A 55 -57.24 55.64 76.93
N GLY A 56 -56.63 56.58 77.67
CA GLY A 56 -57.30 57.43 78.66
C GLY A 56 -57.44 56.81 80.06
N GLN A 57 -56.99 55.57 80.27
CA GLN A 57 -57.00 54.97 81.61
C GLN A 57 -55.95 55.67 82.50
N THR A 58 -56.33 55.99 83.74
CA THR A 58 -55.46 56.67 84.70
C THR A 58 -55.04 55.69 85.78
N ILE A 59 -53.76 55.35 85.83
CA ILE A 59 -53.21 54.43 86.83
C ILE A 59 -52.76 55.24 88.05
N THR A 60 -53.38 54.98 89.19
CA THR A 60 -53.08 55.65 90.47
C THR A 60 -52.15 54.76 91.30
N ILE A 61 -50.84 55.04 91.25
CA ILE A 61 -49.86 54.31 92.06
C ILE A 61 -49.88 54.86 93.49
N SER A 62 -49.95 53.97 94.48
CA SER A 62 -49.97 54.30 95.90
C SER A 62 -49.03 53.40 96.69
N LYS A 63 -48.70 53.79 97.93
CA LYS A 63 -47.63 53.19 98.76
C LYS A 63 -47.83 51.71 99.13
N GLY A 64 -49.01 51.15 98.88
CA GLY A 64 -49.34 49.73 99.07
C GLY A 64 -49.37 48.90 97.77
N GLN A 65 -49.11 49.49 96.60
CA GLN A 65 -49.20 48.83 95.30
C GLN A 65 -47.98 49.18 94.44
N ALA A 66 -46.82 48.62 94.80
CA ALA A 66 -45.55 48.81 94.10
C ALA A 66 -45.27 47.71 93.04
N ASN A 67 -46.35 47.13 92.48
CA ASN A 67 -46.32 45.87 91.73
C ASN A 67 -46.86 46.07 90.30
N LEU A 68 -46.10 46.72 89.43
CA LEU A 68 -46.45 46.84 88.01
C LEU A 68 -46.18 45.51 87.28
N GLY A 69 -47.16 44.61 87.29
CA GLY A 69 -47.12 43.39 86.50
C GLY A 69 -47.33 43.69 85.01
N ILE A 70 -46.26 43.65 84.22
CA ILE A 70 -46.36 43.69 82.76
C ILE A 70 -46.92 42.34 82.28
N VAL A 71 -48.15 42.35 81.76
CA VAL A 71 -48.74 41.20 81.08
C VAL A 71 -48.26 41.22 79.63
N GLY A 72 -47.42 40.25 79.26
CA GLY A 72 -47.06 40.01 77.85
C GLY A 72 -48.29 39.54 77.07
N ALA A 73 -48.41 39.97 75.81
CA ALA A 73 -49.47 39.48 74.92
C ALA A 73 -49.29 37.98 74.67
N THR A 74 -50.40 37.22 74.64
CA THR A 74 -50.42 35.75 74.66
C THR A 74 -49.67 35.08 73.49
N ASP A 75 -49.54 35.78 72.37
CA ASP A 75 -48.82 35.33 71.15
C ASP A 75 -47.48 36.06 70.92
N GLY A 76 -46.94 36.73 71.96
CA GLY A 76 -45.72 37.52 71.87
C GLY A 76 -44.44 36.67 71.76
N MET A 77 -43.50 37.07 70.89
CA MET A 77 -42.20 36.39 70.73
C MET A 77 -41.30 36.42 71.98
N VAL A 78 -41.62 37.29 72.96
CA VAL A 78 -40.76 37.63 74.09
C VAL A 78 -41.56 37.54 75.39
N GLU A 79 -41.05 36.79 76.37
CA GLU A 79 -41.59 36.76 77.73
C GLU A 79 -40.76 37.69 78.62
N SER A 80 -41.42 38.70 79.20
CA SER A 80 -40.78 39.65 80.11
C SER A 80 -41.19 39.35 81.54
N LYS A 81 -40.21 39.13 82.43
CA LYS A 81 -40.45 38.80 83.84
C LYS A 81 -39.64 39.71 84.75
N VAL A 82 -40.34 40.44 85.61
CA VAL A 82 -39.71 41.23 86.68
C VAL A 82 -39.22 40.29 87.78
N SER A 83 -37.97 40.44 88.19
CA SER A 83 -37.36 39.61 89.24
C SER A 83 -36.60 40.50 90.22
N GLY A 84 -37.25 40.87 91.33
CA GLY A 84 -36.75 41.92 92.22
C GLY A 84 -36.98 43.30 91.61
N GLN A 85 -35.92 44.11 91.46
CA GLN A 85 -35.99 45.43 90.82
C GLN A 85 -35.54 45.42 89.35
N ASP A 86 -34.97 44.31 88.86
CA ASP A 86 -34.46 44.19 87.50
C ASP A 86 -35.51 43.56 86.57
N LEU A 87 -35.56 44.07 85.33
CA LEU A 87 -36.39 43.53 84.25
C LEU A 87 -35.57 42.50 83.46
N VAL A 88 -35.93 41.22 83.59
CA VAL A 88 -35.36 40.16 82.74
C VAL A 88 -36.27 39.97 81.53
N VAL A 89 -35.70 40.18 80.35
CA VAL A 89 -36.35 39.96 79.06
C VAL A 89 -35.80 38.65 78.49
N ASP A 90 -36.66 37.65 78.29
CA ASP A 90 -36.25 36.37 77.72
C ASP A 90 -37.04 36.03 76.45
N LEU A 91 -36.39 35.35 75.52
CA LEU A 91 -37.00 34.90 74.28
C LEU A 91 -37.76 33.59 74.53
N THR A 92 -38.99 33.51 74.04
CA THR A 92 -39.82 32.28 74.12
C THR A 92 -39.08 31.10 73.47
N ALA A 93 -39.34 29.88 73.94
CA ALA A 93 -38.65 28.68 73.42
C ALA A 93 -38.77 28.54 71.90
N ALA A 94 -39.97 28.75 71.34
CA ALA A 94 -40.20 28.73 69.89
C ALA A 94 -39.51 29.88 69.13
N THR A 95 -39.23 31.02 69.77
CA THR A 95 -38.45 32.11 69.16
C THR A 95 -36.95 31.81 69.20
N LYS A 96 -36.44 31.27 70.31
CA LYS A 96 -35.05 30.75 70.39
C LYS A 96 -34.81 29.65 69.37
N GLU A 97 -35.76 28.74 69.22
CA GLU A 97 -35.74 27.67 68.22
C GLU A 97 -35.71 28.22 66.79
N LYS A 98 -36.62 29.14 66.43
CA LYS A 98 -36.61 29.80 65.11
C LYS A 98 -35.31 30.56 64.81
N ILE A 99 -34.72 31.22 65.80
CA ILE A 99 -33.44 31.94 65.65
C ILE A 99 -32.27 30.95 65.47
N ASN A 100 -32.20 29.89 66.29
CA ASN A 100 -31.17 28.86 66.15
C ASN A 100 -31.29 28.09 64.82
N ASN A 101 -32.53 27.86 64.35
CA ASN A 101 -32.83 27.20 63.08
C ASN A 101 -32.52 28.09 61.85
N ALA A 102 -32.11 29.34 62.03
CA ALA A 102 -31.54 30.19 60.98
C ALA A 102 -30.00 30.11 60.90
N ALA A 103 -29.34 29.44 61.85
CA ALA A 103 -27.88 29.33 61.94
C ALA A 103 -27.33 27.92 61.63
N GLY A 104 -28.20 26.97 61.26
CA GLY A 104 -27.80 25.62 60.86
C GLY A 104 -27.23 25.56 59.44
N LYS A 105 -26.22 24.69 59.23
CA LYS A 105 -25.67 24.39 57.88
C LYS A 105 -26.56 23.43 57.05
N ASP A 106 -27.60 22.87 57.65
CA ASP A 106 -28.45 21.85 57.04
C ASP A 106 -29.81 22.45 56.64
N LEU A 107 -30.33 22.07 55.47
CA LEU A 107 -31.49 22.67 54.81
C LEU A 107 -32.84 22.19 55.39
N GLY A 108 -32.83 21.68 56.64
CA GLY A 108 -34.00 21.16 57.34
C GLY A 108 -35.08 22.22 57.63
N ASN A 109 -34.70 23.50 57.66
CA ASN A 109 -35.58 24.64 57.92
C ASN A 109 -36.43 25.08 56.71
N LEU A 110 -36.13 24.60 55.50
CA LEU A 110 -36.94 24.83 54.31
C LEU A 110 -38.12 23.86 54.26
N ASP A 111 -39.29 24.33 53.84
CA ASP A 111 -40.41 23.47 53.50
C ASP A 111 -40.11 22.69 52.20
N ASP A 112 -40.98 21.74 51.85
CA ASP A 112 -40.78 20.92 50.65
C ASP A 112 -40.71 21.77 49.38
N LYS A 113 -41.40 22.93 49.38
CA LYS A 113 -41.39 23.89 48.28
C LYS A 113 -40.08 24.68 48.19
N GLY A 114 -39.49 25.10 49.30
CA GLY A 114 -38.15 25.70 49.35
C GLY A 114 -37.06 24.69 48.95
N LYS A 115 -37.19 23.44 49.38
CA LYS A 115 -36.32 22.32 48.95
C LYS A 115 -36.47 22.03 47.45
N GLU A 116 -37.70 22.06 46.93
CA GLU A 116 -37.99 21.91 45.50
C GLU A 116 -37.41 23.07 44.68
N VAL A 117 -37.56 24.33 45.12
CA VAL A 117 -36.93 25.50 44.47
C VAL A 117 -35.40 25.38 44.46
N ILE A 118 -34.77 24.95 45.55
CA ILE A 118 -33.30 24.74 45.57
C ILE A 118 -32.89 23.60 44.63
N LYS A 119 -33.61 22.46 44.63
CA LYS A 119 -33.36 21.37 43.68
C LYS A 119 -33.57 21.80 42.24
N GLU A 120 -34.61 22.59 41.96
CA GLU A 120 -34.93 23.10 40.62
C GLU A 120 -33.86 24.08 40.12
N VAL A 121 -33.40 25.00 40.99
CA VAL A 121 -32.28 25.91 40.70
C VAL A 121 -31.01 25.11 40.39
N VAL A 122 -30.64 24.14 41.22
CA VAL A 122 -29.43 23.31 41.02
C VAL A 122 -29.54 22.40 39.80
N GLN A 123 -30.72 21.89 39.45
CA GLN A 123 -30.92 21.00 38.31
C GLN A 123 -31.08 21.74 36.97
N LYS A 124 -31.49 23.02 36.97
CA LYS A 124 -31.65 23.87 35.78
C LYS A 124 -30.51 24.87 35.52
N SER A 125 -29.62 25.12 36.48
CA SER A 125 -28.50 26.05 36.32
C SER A 125 -27.41 25.57 35.37
N VAL A 126 -27.34 24.26 35.09
CA VAL A 126 -26.34 23.64 34.21
C VAL A 126 -27.01 22.77 33.15
N ASP A 127 -26.88 23.19 31.89
CA ASP A 127 -27.38 22.53 30.68
C ASP A 127 -26.23 22.43 29.67
N VAL A 128 -25.69 21.22 29.48
CA VAL A 128 -24.51 20.97 28.62
C VAL A 128 -24.97 20.21 27.37
N LYS A 129 -24.88 20.87 26.21
CA LYS A 129 -25.36 20.34 24.92
C LYS A 129 -24.21 20.08 23.96
N GLY A 130 -24.24 18.90 23.35
CA GLY A 130 -23.33 18.54 22.26
C GLY A 130 -23.65 19.29 20.97
N GLY A 131 -22.63 19.87 20.34
CA GLY A 131 -22.74 20.49 19.01
C GLY A 131 -22.63 19.47 17.86
N THR A 132 -22.27 19.93 16.67
CA THR A 132 -22.08 19.05 15.49
C THR A 132 -21.08 17.92 15.77
N ASN A 133 -19.94 18.23 16.38
CA ASN A 133 -18.81 17.30 16.56
C ASN A 133 -18.67 16.75 17.99
N ILE A 134 -19.46 17.27 18.93
CA ILE A 134 -19.40 16.89 20.34
C ILE A 134 -20.67 16.14 20.69
N GLU A 135 -20.51 14.99 21.35
CA GLU A 135 -21.58 14.24 21.99
C GLU A 135 -21.48 14.43 23.50
N VAL A 136 -22.61 14.68 24.15
CA VAL A 136 -22.67 14.85 25.61
C VAL A 136 -23.68 13.84 26.14
N ALA A 137 -23.17 12.77 26.73
CA ALA A 137 -23.98 11.88 27.55
C ALA A 137 -24.04 12.47 28.97
N SER A 138 -25.20 12.38 29.63
CA SER A 138 -25.32 12.74 31.04
C SER A 138 -25.84 11.56 31.86
N GLU A 139 -25.21 11.33 32.99
CA GLU A 139 -25.62 10.31 33.96
C GLU A 139 -25.66 10.93 35.37
N THR A 140 -26.66 10.58 36.16
CA THR A 140 -26.73 10.99 37.56
C THR A 140 -25.91 9.99 38.38
N GLY A 141 -24.77 10.44 38.90
CA GLY A 141 -24.02 9.71 39.91
C GLY A 141 -24.84 9.56 41.18
N ALA A 142 -24.48 8.59 42.03
CA ALA A 142 -25.35 8.13 43.12
C ALA A 142 -25.51 9.11 44.33
N ASP A 143 -25.09 10.37 44.17
CA ASP A 143 -25.24 11.49 45.12
C ASP A 143 -26.05 12.66 44.53
N ASP A 144 -26.94 12.40 43.57
CA ASP A 144 -27.65 13.39 42.74
C ASP A 144 -26.75 14.32 41.89
N VAL A 145 -25.43 14.08 41.88
CA VAL A 145 -24.45 14.81 41.06
C VAL A 145 -24.54 14.33 39.60
N LYS A 146 -24.97 15.23 38.70
CA LYS A 146 -24.91 14.99 37.24
C LYS A 146 -23.46 14.99 36.75
N THR A 147 -23.03 13.85 36.22
CA THR A 147 -21.82 13.74 35.40
C THR A 147 -22.17 14.00 33.93
N PHE A 148 -21.33 14.77 33.23
CA PHE A 148 -21.44 15.00 31.79
C PHE A 148 -20.21 14.40 31.09
N THR A 149 -20.40 13.28 30.41
CA THR A 149 -19.37 12.62 29.60
C THR A 149 -19.35 13.28 28.22
N VAL A 150 -18.40 14.20 28.04
CA VAL A 150 -18.21 15.00 26.82
C VAL A 150 -17.23 14.28 25.90
N ASN A 151 -17.75 13.67 24.83
CA ASN A 151 -16.97 12.95 23.82
C ASN A 151 -16.90 13.77 22.53
N MET A 152 -15.80 13.63 21.78
CA MET A 152 -15.83 13.90 20.34
C MET A 152 -16.55 12.74 19.64
N LYS A 153 -17.39 13.04 18.66
CA LYS A 153 -17.99 12.02 17.78
C LYS A 153 -16.90 11.41 16.90
N ASN A 154 -17.07 10.14 16.52
CA ASN A 154 -16.11 9.40 15.69
C ASN A 154 -15.81 10.11 14.35
N ASN A 155 -16.78 10.86 13.82
CA ASN A 155 -16.61 11.71 12.64
C ASN A 155 -16.67 13.18 13.06
N VAL A 156 -15.75 13.99 12.53
CA VAL A 156 -15.71 15.45 12.73
C VAL A 156 -16.16 16.14 11.44
N ASP A 157 -17.31 16.80 11.48
CA ASP A 157 -17.81 17.66 10.41
C ASP A 157 -17.37 19.11 10.68
N LEU A 158 -16.48 19.61 9.83
CA LEU A 158 -15.93 20.97 9.92
C LEU A 158 -16.81 22.00 9.17
N GLY A 159 -17.84 21.57 8.45
CA GLY A 159 -18.59 22.41 7.52
C GLY A 159 -17.73 22.94 6.37
N ALA A 160 -18.26 23.90 5.62
CA ALA A 160 -17.62 24.43 4.41
C ALA A 160 -16.42 25.37 4.68
N THR A 161 -16.19 25.79 5.93
CA THR A 161 -15.16 26.79 6.30
C THR A 161 -14.31 26.43 7.52
N GLY A 162 -14.64 25.35 8.23
CA GLY A 162 -13.82 24.87 9.34
C GLY A 162 -12.55 24.17 8.82
N SER A 163 -11.53 24.14 9.67
CA SER A 163 -10.29 23.42 9.41
C SER A 163 -9.69 22.86 10.70
N ILE A 164 -8.95 21.77 10.60
CA ILE A 164 -8.08 21.25 11.66
C ILE A 164 -6.65 21.63 11.28
N LYS A 165 -5.92 22.30 12.16
CA LYS A 165 -4.53 22.71 11.91
C LYS A 165 -3.58 22.16 12.97
N ALA A 166 -2.65 21.32 12.54
CA ALA A 166 -1.57 20.74 13.34
C ALA A 166 -0.23 21.29 12.83
N GLY A 167 0.20 22.44 13.37
CA GLY A 167 1.43 23.12 12.95
C GLY A 167 1.38 23.60 11.49
N ALA A 168 2.17 22.98 10.62
CA ALA A 168 2.19 23.23 9.17
C ALA A 168 1.24 22.32 8.37
N THR A 169 0.50 21.42 9.05
CA THR A 169 -0.52 20.56 8.45
C THR A 169 -1.90 21.16 8.65
N THR A 170 -2.71 21.22 7.58
CA THR A 170 -4.11 21.67 7.59
C THR A 170 -4.99 20.60 6.94
N VAL A 171 -6.14 20.32 7.53
CA VAL A 171 -7.26 19.61 6.90
C VAL A 171 -8.42 20.58 6.79
N ASP A 172 -8.88 20.86 5.58
CA ASP A 172 -10.00 21.77 5.28
C ASP A 172 -10.85 21.24 4.10
N ALA A 173 -11.79 22.05 3.59
CA ALA A 173 -12.69 21.68 2.50
C ALA A 173 -11.98 21.29 1.17
N ASN A 174 -10.72 21.68 0.98
CA ASN A 174 -9.89 21.30 -0.17
C ASN A 174 -9.15 19.97 0.04
N GLY A 175 -9.15 19.43 1.27
CA GLY A 175 -8.47 18.20 1.65
C GLY A 175 -7.38 18.42 2.71
N LEU A 176 -6.37 17.54 2.70
CA LEU A 176 -5.20 17.58 3.59
C LEU A 176 -4.02 18.25 2.88
N THR A 177 -3.40 19.25 3.50
CA THR A 177 -2.08 19.76 3.09
C THR A 177 -1.11 19.64 4.26
N ALA A 178 0.05 19.03 4.02
CA ALA A 178 1.12 18.79 4.98
C ALA A 178 2.46 19.21 4.35
N GLY A 179 2.92 20.42 4.66
CA GLY A 179 4.12 20.99 4.04
C GLY A 179 3.94 21.19 2.53
N THR A 180 4.72 20.49 1.70
CA THR A 180 4.61 20.51 0.23
C THR A 180 3.71 19.40 -0.34
N THR A 181 3.14 18.54 0.51
CA THR A 181 2.24 17.46 0.08
C THR A 181 0.78 17.87 0.26
N THR A 182 -0.03 17.73 -0.78
CA THR A 182 -1.49 17.91 -0.72
C THR A 182 -2.20 16.63 -1.14
N VAL A 183 -3.28 16.27 -0.44
CA VAL A 183 -4.23 15.21 -0.78
C VAL A 183 -5.61 15.83 -0.87
N SER A 184 -6.10 16.02 -2.10
CA SER A 184 -7.37 16.68 -2.42
C SER A 184 -8.35 15.72 -3.11
N ALA A 185 -9.47 16.25 -3.59
CA ALA A 185 -10.40 15.52 -4.46
C ALA A 185 -9.76 15.04 -5.79
N ASP A 186 -8.66 15.66 -6.25
CA ASP A 186 -7.94 15.24 -7.45
C ASP A 186 -6.93 14.10 -7.20
N GLY A 187 -6.58 13.83 -5.93
CA GLY A 187 -5.59 12.83 -5.51
C GLY A 187 -4.45 13.41 -4.66
N LEU A 188 -3.29 12.74 -4.65
CA LEU A 188 -2.09 13.16 -3.93
C LEU A 188 -1.11 13.88 -4.87
N ALA A 189 -0.53 15.00 -4.44
CA ALA A 189 0.54 15.69 -5.15
C ALA A 189 1.60 16.24 -4.18
N ILE A 190 2.87 16.16 -4.57
CA ILE A 190 3.99 16.80 -3.87
C ILE A 190 4.51 17.94 -4.76
N VAL A 191 4.53 19.17 -4.25
CA VAL A 191 5.01 20.34 -5.00
C VAL A 191 6.49 20.14 -5.38
N GLY A 192 6.77 20.08 -6.68
CA GLY A 192 8.11 19.81 -7.23
C GLY A 192 8.53 18.32 -7.22
N GLY A 193 7.65 17.43 -6.79
CA GLY A 193 7.87 15.98 -6.70
C GLY A 193 6.84 15.16 -7.49
N PRO A 194 6.67 13.87 -7.16
CA PRO A 194 5.66 13.00 -7.77
C PRO A 194 4.22 13.40 -7.41
N SER A 195 3.26 12.92 -8.22
CA SER A 195 1.83 12.93 -7.91
C SER A 195 1.10 11.68 -8.38
N VAL A 196 -0.01 11.37 -7.71
CA VAL A 196 -0.93 10.26 -7.99
C VAL A 196 -2.33 10.86 -8.01
N THR A 197 -2.85 11.16 -9.21
CA THR A 197 -4.13 11.87 -9.40
C THR A 197 -5.14 10.99 -10.13
N LYS A 198 -6.39 11.48 -10.22
CA LYS A 198 -7.45 10.94 -11.08
C LYS A 198 -7.03 10.69 -12.54
N ASP A 199 -6.04 11.45 -13.04
CA ASP A 199 -5.56 11.38 -14.43
C ASP A 199 -4.45 10.34 -14.63
N GLY A 200 -3.84 9.84 -13.54
CA GLY A 200 -2.79 8.82 -13.57
C GLY A 200 -1.68 9.10 -12.55
N ILE A 201 -0.50 8.54 -12.81
CA ILE A 201 0.70 8.71 -11.97
C ILE A 201 1.71 9.58 -12.72
N ASN A 202 2.34 10.49 -12.02
CA ASN A 202 3.38 11.40 -12.50
C ASN A 202 4.60 11.27 -11.59
N ALA A 203 5.73 10.81 -12.13
CA ALA A 203 6.94 10.59 -11.33
C ALA A 203 7.72 11.89 -10.98
N GLY A 204 7.25 13.05 -11.45
CA GLY A 204 7.94 14.34 -11.24
C GLY A 204 9.34 14.37 -11.86
N GLY A 205 9.56 13.66 -12.97
CA GLY A 205 10.87 13.49 -13.59
C GLY A 205 11.88 12.73 -12.70
N LYS A 206 11.41 11.90 -11.77
CA LYS A 206 12.25 11.01 -10.95
C LYS A 206 12.20 9.57 -11.48
N VAL A 207 13.21 8.79 -11.11
CA VAL A 207 13.23 7.33 -11.30
C VAL A 207 12.23 6.68 -10.35
N VAL A 208 11.46 5.72 -10.86
CA VAL A 208 10.66 4.80 -10.04
C VAL A 208 11.49 3.55 -9.82
N SER A 209 11.98 3.36 -8.59
CA SER A 209 12.88 2.27 -8.18
C SER A 209 12.20 1.31 -7.20
N ASN A 210 12.78 0.13 -6.98
CA ASN A 210 12.20 -0.97 -6.19
C ASN A 210 10.87 -1.49 -6.77
N LEU A 211 10.68 -1.33 -8.09
CA LEU A 211 9.60 -1.98 -8.81
C LEU A 211 9.88 -3.49 -8.90
N GLY A 212 8.87 -4.32 -8.62
CA GLY A 212 8.95 -5.76 -8.86
C GLY A 212 8.89 -6.09 -10.35
N GLU A 213 9.35 -7.27 -10.75
CA GLU A 213 9.26 -7.71 -12.14
C GLU A 213 7.79 -7.86 -12.57
N GLY A 214 7.38 -7.09 -13.59
CA GLY A 214 6.03 -7.14 -14.15
C GLY A 214 5.81 -8.35 -15.07
N SER A 215 4.58 -8.82 -15.22
CA SER A 215 4.28 -9.98 -16.07
C SER A 215 4.60 -9.68 -17.55
N VAL A 216 5.51 -10.44 -18.15
CA VAL A 216 5.88 -10.34 -19.58
C VAL A 216 5.01 -11.28 -20.43
N THR A 217 3.69 -11.21 -20.25
CA THR A 217 2.68 -11.99 -20.96
C THR A 217 1.89 -11.13 -21.95
N GLU A 218 1.34 -11.74 -23.00
CA GLU A 218 0.43 -11.05 -23.92
C GLU A 218 -0.74 -10.41 -23.15
N GLY A 219 -1.11 -9.19 -23.53
CA GLY A 219 -2.18 -8.43 -22.86
C GLY A 219 -1.80 -7.81 -21.51
N SER A 220 -0.59 -8.03 -20.98
CA SER A 220 -0.13 -7.45 -19.70
C SER A 220 -0.23 -5.92 -19.65
N LYS A 221 -0.35 -5.39 -18.43
CA LYS A 221 -0.44 -3.95 -18.10
C LYS A 221 0.54 -3.54 -17.00
N ASP A 222 1.40 -4.46 -16.57
CA ASP A 222 2.39 -4.20 -15.53
C ASP A 222 3.53 -3.33 -16.07
N ALA A 223 4.12 -2.51 -15.22
CA ALA A 223 5.37 -1.84 -15.55
C ALA A 223 6.53 -2.85 -15.46
N VAL A 224 7.42 -2.85 -16.45
CA VAL A 224 8.61 -3.72 -16.49
C VAL A 224 9.83 -2.99 -15.94
N THR A 225 10.76 -3.75 -15.34
CA THR A 225 12.03 -3.22 -14.82
C THR A 225 13.11 -3.16 -15.92
N GLY A 226 14.12 -2.32 -15.72
CA GLY A 226 15.31 -2.28 -16.58
C GLY A 226 16.05 -3.62 -16.67
N GLY A 227 16.00 -4.46 -15.63
CA GLY A 227 16.57 -5.81 -15.62
C GLY A 227 15.82 -6.78 -16.53
N GLN A 228 14.49 -6.70 -16.61
CA GLN A 228 13.70 -7.45 -17.59
C GLN A 228 14.01 -7.00 -19.03
N LEU A 229 14.17 -5.69 -19.25
CA LEU A 229 14.62 -5.17 -20.55
C LEU A 229 16.06 -5.61 -20.87
N PHE A 230 16.94 -5.73 -19.87
CA PHE A 230 18.29 -6.26 -20.06
C PHE A 230 18.30 -7.78 -20.28
N ALA A 231 17.35 -8.56 -19.75
CA ALA A 231 17.19 -9.96 -20.11
C ALA A 231 16.91 -10.07 -21.62
N VAL A 232 15.98 -9.27 -22.15
CA VAL A 232 15.75 -9.15 -23.60
C VAL A 232 17.00 -8.69 -24.35
N LYS A 233 17.76 -7.70 -23.82
CA LYS A 233 19.04 -7.29 -24.40
C LYS A 233 20.07 -8.45 -24.42
N THR A 234 20.12 -9.25 -23.36
CA THR A 234 21.02 -10.41 -23.24
C THR A 234 20.64 -11.50 -24.24
N ASP A 235 19.34 -11.72 -24.45
CA ASP A 235 18.86 -12.64 -25.50
C ASP A 235 19.15 -12.11 -26.90
N VAL A 236 19.10 -10.79 -27.14
CA VAL A 236 19.49 -10.17 -28.42
C VAL A 236 21.02 -10.25 -28.65
N ASP A 237 21.83 -9.92 -27.65
CA ASP A 237 23.29 -10.08 -27.68
C ASP A 237 23.66 -11.57 -27.84
N GLY A 238 22.91 -12.47 -27.20
CA GLY A 238 23.02 -13.92 -27.31
C GLY A 238 22.56 -14.46 -28.66
N VAL A 239 21.55 -13.87 -29.30
CA VAL A 239 21.18 -14.13 -30.69
C VAL A 239 22.27 -13.66 -31.63
N LYS A 240 22.89 -12.49 -31.41
CA LYS A 240 24.09 -12.09 -32.16
C LYS A 240 25.22 -13.12 -31.97
N GLY A 241 25.56 -13.48 -30.74
CA GLY A 241 26.57 -14.49 -30.45
C GLY A 241 26.25 -15.86 -31.08
N ARG A 242 24.97 -16.23 -31.16
CA ARG A 242 24.48 -17.43 -31.85
C ARG A 242 24.55 -17.29 -33.37
N VAL A 243 24.32 -16.12 -33.97
CA VAL A 243 24.51 -15.87 -35.41
C VAL A 243 25.99 -15.91 -35.77
N ASP A 244 26.84 -15.23 -35.00
CA ASP A 244 28.30 -15.32 -35.16
C ASP A 244 28.77 -16.78 -35.00
N THR A 245 28.23 -17.51 -34.03
CA THR A 245 28.51 -18.95 -33.83
C THR A 245 27.93 -19.82 -34.96
N ILE A 246 26.76 -19.49 -35.52
CA ILE A 246 26.17 -20.18 -36.68
C ILE A 246 27.04 -19.96 -37.91
N ASN A 247 27.58 -18.76 -38.14
CA ASN A 247 28.50 -18.49 -39.24
C ASN A 247 29.79 -19.32 -39.10
N ASN A 248 30.44 -19.26 -37.92
CA ASN A 248 31.60 -20.11 -37.59
C ASN A 248 31.28 -21.61 -37.63
N ASN A 249 30.05 -22.01 -37.34
CA ASN A 249 29.62 -23.41 -37.41
C ASN A 249 29.17 -23.82 -38.81
N LEU A 250 28.77 -22.91 -39.70
CA LEU A 250 28.49 -23.18 -41.10
C LEU A 250 29.79 -23.37 -41.88
N GLU A 251 30.82 -22.58 -41.54
CA GLU A 251 32.21 -22.81 -41.96
C GLU A 251 32.71 -24.18 -41.46
N LYS A 252 32.55 -24.49 -40.16
CA LYS A 252 32.89 -25.83 -39.63
C LYS A 252 32.02 -26.95 -40.20
N VAL A 253 30.76 -26.71 -40.57
CA VAL A 253 29.89 -27.71 -41.21
C VAL A 253 30.30 -27.92 -42.67
N THR A 254 30.78 -26.89 -43.36
CA THR A 254 31.43 -27.04 -44.67
C THR A 254 32.66 -27.95 -44.54
N ASN A 255 33.54 -27.64 -43.58
CA ASN A 255 34.77 -28.39 -43.31
C ASN A 255 34.55 -29.75 -42.59
N ASN A 256 33.33 -30.02 -42.10
CA ASN A 256 32.95 -31.29 -41.48
C ASN A 256 32.05 -32.13 -42.38
N LEU A 257 31.37 -31.58 -43.40
CA LEU A 257 30.73 -32.37 -44.46
C LEU A 257 31.81 -33.11 -45.27
N GLU A 258 32.97 -32.46 -45.44
CA GLU A 258 34.23 -33.05 -45.91
C GLU A 258 34.65 -34.30 -45.09
N LYS A 259 34.31 -34.37 -43.79
CA LYS A 259 34.70 -35.44 -42.85
C LYS A 259 33.59 -36.42 -42.44
N VAL A 260 32.32 -36.02 -42.51
CA VAL A 260 31.17 -36.92 -42.28
C VAL A 260 31.11 -38.01 -43.37
N THR A 261 31.72 -37.73 -44.52
CA THR A 261 32.04 -38.71 -45.57
C THR A 261 32.95 -39.86 -45.07
N GLU A 262 33.71 -39.68 -43.98
CA GLU A 262 34.70 -40.65 -43.49
C GLU A 262 34.25 -41.47 -42.25
N THR A 263 33.21 -41.08 -41.50
CA THR A 263 32.98 -41.66 -40.15
C THR A 263 31.51 -41.83 -39.71
N ALA A 264 30.65 -42.36 -40.58
CA ALA A 264 29.34 -42.91 -40.17
C ALA A 264 29.47 -44.31 -39.50
N GLY A 265 30.38 -44.45 -38.54
CA GLY A 265 31.04 -45.74 -38.25
C GLY A 265 30.57 -46.59 -37.06
N SER A 266 30.16 -46.01 -35.93
CA SER A 266 29.87 -46.76 -34.68
C SER A 266 29.01 -45.97 -33.70
N ALA A 267 28.39 -46.67 -32.73
CA ALA A 267 27.21 -46.19 -32.02
C ALA A 267 27.23 -46.39 -30.49
N LEU A 268 26.37 -45.59 -29.84
CA LEU A 268 25.63 -45.77 -28.59
C LEU A 268 26.37 -46.15 -27.27
N GLN A 269 25.87 -45.54 -26.20
CA GLN A 269 26.32 -45.72 -24.82
C GLN A 269 25.43 -46.68 -24.05
N THR A 270 25.98 -47.48 -23.13
CA THR A 270 25.61 -47.56 -21.69
C THR A 270 26.34 -48.74 -21.01
N VAL A 271 26.32 -48.77 -19.68
CA VAL A 271 26.84 -49.88 -18.87
C VAL A 271 25.71 -50.56 -18.12
N THR A 272 25.66 -51.87 -18.22
CA THR A 272 24.97 -52.77 -17.29
C THR A 272 26.00 -53.49 -16.43
N VAL A 273 25.64 -53.79 -15.17
CA VAL A 273 26.51 -54.51 -14.23
C VAL A 273 25.84 -55.81 -13.84
N ALA A 274 26.49 -56.93 -14.16
CA ALA A 274 25.97 -58.26 -13.84
C ALA A 274 26.23 -58.67 -12.38
N ASP A 275 25.25 -59.33 -11.77
CA ASP A 275 25.47 -60.10 -10.55
C ASP A 275 26.33 -61.36 -10.80
N THR A 276 26.64 -62.11 -9.75
CA THR A 276 27.51 -63.29 -9.82
C THR A 276 26.92 -64.49 -10.59
N ASN A 277 25.68 -64.41 -11.07
CA ASN A 277 25.07 -65.37 -12.00
C ASN A 277 25.00 -64.85 -13.45
N GLY A 278 25.35 -63.58 -13.69
CA GLY A 278 25.20 -62.92 -14.99
C GLY A 278 23.95 -62.05 -15.13
N LYS A 279 23.17 -61.80 -14.06
CA LYS A 279 21.99 -60.93 -14.16
C LYS A 279 22.38 -59.46 -14.09
N GLU A 280 22.27 -58.78 -15.21
CA GLU A 280 22.48 -57.34 -15.32
C GLU A 280 21.43 -56.52 -14.54
N LEU A 281 21.91 -55.55 -13.76
CA LEU A 281 21.10 -54.48 -13.18
C LEU A 281 21.94 -53.19 -13.09
N THR A 282 21.57 -52.16 -13.85
CA THR A 282 22.25 -50.86 -13.81
C THR A 282 22.01 -50.17 -12.46
N ILE A 283 23.03 -50.22 -11.60
CA ILE A 283 23.18 -49.38 -10.42
C ILE A 283 24.28 -48.37 -10.74
N ASP A 284 24.02 -47.09 -10.51
CA ASP A 284 25.09 -46.16 -10.15
C ASP A 284 24.68 -45.31 -8.94
N LYS A 285 25.70 -44.92 -8.18
CA LYS A 285 25.73 -44.03 -7.02
C LYS A 285 24.81 -44.31 -5.82
N ASP A 286 25.20 -45.37 -5.13
CA ASP A 286 25.65 -45.25 -3.72
C ASP A 286 24.60 -45.13 -2.57
N ARG A 287 23.54 -45.96 -2.59
CA ARG A 287 22.72 -46.38 -1.40
C ARG A 287 21.73 -45.28 -0.91
N ALA A 288 20.85 -45.46 0.09
CA ALA A 288 20.58 -46.53 1.08
C ALA A 288 19.07 -46.61 1.48
N GLY A 289 18.70 -47.53 2.38
CA GLY A 289 17.39 -47.57 3.07
C GLY A 289 17.24 -46.47 4.14
N PHE A 290 16.22 -46.41 4.99
CA PHE A 290 15.18 -47.38 5.40
C PHE A 290 13.88 -46.62 5.76
N GLY A 291 12.84 -47.24 6.34
CA GLY A 291 11.62 -46.51 6.77
C GLY A 291 10.83 -47.12 7.93
N ILE A 292 10.01 -46.29 8.59
CA ILE A 292 8.98 -46.66 9.57
C ILE A 292 7.72 -45.79 9.34
N LYS A 293 6.53 -46.34 9.58
CA LYS A 293 5.26 -45.60 9.70
C LYS A 293 4.41 -46.24 10.79
N GLY A 294 3.99 -45.46 11.80
CA GLY A 294 3.03 -45.85 12.85
C GLY A 294 1.77 -44.98 12.77
N ALA A 295 0.62 -45.47 13.26
CA ALA A 295 -0.66 -44.80 13.01
C ALA A 295 -1.82 -45.22 13.95
N THR A 296 -2.81 -44.32 14.01
CA THR A 296 -4.24 -44.50 14.36
C THR A 296 -4.65 -44.75 15.82
N ASP A 297 -5.51 -43.83 16.27
CA ASP A 297 -6.53 -43.86 17.34
C ASP A 297 -6.15 -44.14 18.82
N GLY A 298 -6.69 -43.37 19.79
CA GLY A 298 -7.73 -42.33 19.60
C GLY A 298 -8.21 -41.52 20.80
N MET A 299 -7.36 -41.22 21.79
CA MET A 299 -7.55 -40.11 22.76
C MET A 299 -6.21 -39.39 23.03
N VAL A 300 -5.26 -39.52 22.09
CA VAL A 300 -3.82 -39.62 22.37
C VAL A 300 -2.95 -38.95 21.30
N THR A 301 -1.69 -38.71 21.64
CA THR A 301 -0.57 -38.61 20.69
C THR A 301 0.39 -39.79 20.89
N SER A 302 1.46 -39.91 20.08
CA SER A 302 2.58 -40.82 20.35
C SER A 302 3.86 -40.32 19.66
N GLU A 303 5.01 -40.49 20.29
CA GLU A 303 6.32 -40.03 19.78
C GLU A 303 7.43 -41.07 20.04
N VAL A 304 8.41 -41.18 19.13
CA VAL A 304 9.67 -41.89 19.40
C VAL A 304 10.66 -40.89 20.00
N SER A 305 10.90 -41.00 21.30
CA SER A 305 11.84 -40.15 22.02
C SER A 305 13.16 -40.91 22.23
N GLY A 306 14.14 -40.64 21.38
CA GLY A 306 15.41 -41.36 21.36
C GLY A 306 15.31 -42.69 20.61
N GLN A 307 15.34 -43.81 21.33
CA GLN A 307 15.32 -45.17 20.75
C GLN A 307 14.03 -45.97 21.05
N ASP A 308 13.05 -45.37 21.74
CA ASP A 308 11.78 -46.01 22.12
C ASP A 308 10.55 -45.11 21.85
N LEU A 309 9.37 -45.72 21.72
CA LEU A 309 8.04 -45.13 21.42
C LEU A 309 7.11 -45.19 22.64
N VAL A 310 6.24 -44.19 22.91
CA VAL A 310 4.96 -44.40 23.67
C VAL A 310 3.91 -43.26 23.52
N VAL A 311 2.77 -43.33 24.27
CA VAL A 311 1.38 -42.93 23.93
C VAL A 311 0.62 -42.25 25.12
N ASP A 312 -0.60 -41.71 24.90
CA ASP A 312 -1.63 -41.19 25.87
C ASP A 312 -1.38 -39.77 26.48
N LEU A 313 -2.31 -38.98 27.07
CA LEU A 313 -3.65 -39.10 27.71
C LEU A 313 -4.54 -37.84 27.38
N THR A 314 -5.86 -37.65 27.65
CA THR A 314 -7.12 -38.45 27.78
C THR A 314 -8.37 -37.51 27.57
N ALA A 315 -9.35 -37.36 28.50
CA ALA A 315 -10.72 -36.89 28.16
C ALA A 315 -11.61 -36.24 29.27
N GLU A 316 -11.05 -35.59 30.30
CA GLU A 316 -11.76 -35.28 31.57
C GLU A 316 -11.99 -33.78 31.86
N THR A 317 -11.37 -32.87 31.11
CA THR A 317 -11.39 -31.40 31.30
C THR A 317 -12.73 -30.72 30.94
N LYS A 318 -13.87 -31.41 31.10
CA LYS A 318 -15.12 -31.15 30.35
C LYS A 318 -16.23 -30.35 31.06
N GLU A 319 -16.20 -30.11 32.38
CA GLU A 319 -17.46 -29.85 33.14
C GLU A 319 -17.69 -28.46 33.80
N LYS A 320 -16.69 -27.64 34.11
CA LYS A 320 -16.76 -26.72 35.29
C LYS A 320 -17.17 -25.24 35.03
N ILE A 321 -18.20 -24.92 34.23
CA ILE A 321 -18.31 -23.58 33.56
C ILE A 321 -19.65 -22.74 33.76
N ASN A 322 -20.55 -23.00 34.71
CA ASN A 322 -21.93 -22.39 34.73
C ASN A 322 -22.33 -21.36 35.86
N ASN A 323 -23.11 -20.30 35.49
CA ASN A 323 -24.17 -19.53 36.26
C ASN A 323 -23.87 -18.18 37.06
N ALA A 324 -24.70 -17.10 36.94
CA ALA A 324 -24.60 -15.77 37.67
C ALA A 324 -25.82 -14.76 37.57
N ALA A 325 -25.89 -13.68 38.40
CA ALA A 325 -26.84 -12.50 38.42
C ALA A 325 -26.29 -11.29 39.28
N GLY A 326 -26.84 -10.06 39.53
CA GLY A 326 -28.09 -9.26 39.26
C GLY A 326 -28.00 -7.79 39.88
N LYS A 327 -29.02 -6.87 39.82
CA LYS A 327 -28.94 -5.44 40.35
C LYS A 327 -30.25 -4.68 40.76
N ASP A 328 -30.26 -4.01 41.93
CA ASP A 328 -30.81 -2.64 42.28
C ASP A 328 -30.30 -2.23 43.71
N LEU A 329 -30.37 -0.96 44.15
CA LEU A 329 -29.51 -0.38 45.22
C LEU A 329 -30.17 0.31 46.44
N GLY A 330 -31.47 0.19 46.68
CA GLY A 330 -32.21 0.96 47.72
C GLY A 330 -31.88 0.69 49.20
N ASN A 331 -30.77 0.05 49.55
CA ASN A 331 -30.48 -0.52 50.88
C ASN A 331 -29.17 -0.02 51.55
N LEU A 332 -28.61 1.11 51.12
CA LEU A 332 -27.30 1.61 51.58
C LEU A 332 -27.42 2.73 52.64
N ASP A 333 -26.60 2.62 53.69
CA ASP A 333 -26.50 3.61 54.79
C ASP A 333 -25.60 4.80 54.41
N ASP A 334 -25.35 5.72 55.34
CA ASP A 334 -24.57 6.93 55.05
C ASP A 334 -23.10 6.62 54.72
N LYS A 335 -22.54 5.49 55.15
CA LYS A 335 -21.21 5.02 54.75
C LYS A 335 -21.24 4.35 53.37
N GLY A 336 -22.33 3.66 53.04
CA GLY A 336 -22.61 3.19 51.69
C GLY A 336 -22.80 4.34 50.70
N LYS A 337 -23.43 5.44 51.14
CA LYS A 337 -23.52 6.71 50.41
C LYS A 337 -22.19 7.44 50.34
N GLU A 338 -21.36 7.39 51.38
CA GLU A 338 -20.01 7.98 51.34
C GLU A 338 -19.07 7.22 50.40
N VAL A 339 -19.16 5.88 50.34
CA VAL A 339 -18.54 5.06 49.27
C VAL A 339 -19.09 5.42 47.89
N ILE A 340 -20.37 5.77 47.80
CA ILE A 340 -21.01 6.24 46.56
C ILE A 340 -20.49 7.64 46.16
N LYS A 341 -20.26 8.54 47.12
CA LYS A 341 -19.65 9.86 46.93
C LYS A 341 -18.18 9.78 46.56
N GLU A 342 -17.47 8.82 47.15
CA GLU A 342 -16.13 8.41 46.75
C GLU A 342 -16.12 7.80 45.33
N VAL A 343 -17.18 7.07 44.95
CA VAL A 343 -17.39 6.60 43.57
C VAL A 343 -17.65 7.76 42.61
N VAL A 344 -18.49 8.76 42.93
CA VAL A 344 -18.75 9.88 42.00
C VAL A 344 -17.54 10.82 41.88
N GLN A 345 -16.78 11.04 42.96
CA GLN A 345 -15.51 11.78 42.88
C GLN A 345 -14.38 10.98 42.22
N LYS A 346 -14.57 9.67 41.99
CA LYS A 346 -13.69 8.80 41.18
C LYS A 346 -14.23 8.46 39.79
N SER A 347 -15.53 8.67 39.49
CA SER A 347 -16.15 8.20 38.25
C SER A 347 -15.82 9.10 37.06
N VAL A 348 -15.61 10.40 37.30
CA VAL A 348 -15.31 11.40 36.26
C VAL A 348 -13.81 11.43 35.97
N ASP A 349 -13.33 10.34 35.35
CA ASP A 349 -11.94 10.13 34.94
C ASP A 349 -11.82 10.23 33.41
N VAL A 350 -11.75 11.48 32.90
CA VAL A 350 -11.75 11.79 31.46
C VAL A 350 -10.39 11.46 30.84
N LYS A 351 -10.18 10.17 30.53
CA LYS A 351 -8.96 9.68 29.89
C LYS A 351 -9.00 9.87 28.37
N GLY A 352 -8.01 10.58 27.84
CA GLY A 352 -7.76 10.62 26.41
C GLY A 352 -7.38 9.25 25.86
N GLY A 353 -8.09 8.78 24.84
CA GLY A 353 -7.76 7.55 24.11
C GLY A 353 -6.47 7.67 23.28
N THR A 354 -6.22 6.73 22.38
CA THR A 354 -4.96 6.66 21.59
C THR A 354 -4.57 8.00 20.96
N ASN A 355 -5.55 8.73 20.40
CA ASN A 355 -5.34 9.98 19.64
C ASN A 355 -5.72 11.26 20.39
N ILE A 356 -6.23 11.14 21.60
CA ILE A 356 -6.72 12.27 22.40
C ILE A 356 -5.79 12.45 23.59
N GLU A 357 -5.39 13.69 23.84
CA GLU A 357 -4.70 14.12 25.06
C GLU A 357 -5.69 14.89 25.92
N VAL A 358 -5.73 14.60 27.22
CA VAL A 358 -6.57 15.32 28.17
C VAL A 358 -5.69 15.79 29.31
N THR A 359 -5.65 17.11 29.51
CA THR A 359 -5.07 17.74 30.69
C THR A 359 -6.19 18.27 31.58
N SER A 360 -5.94 18.40 32.88
CA SER A 360 -6.97 18.85 33.84
C SER A 360 -6.42 19.85 34.83
N GLU A 361 -7.20 20.89 35.11
CA GLU A 361 -6.95 21.87 36.17
C GLU A 361 -8.18 22.00 37.08
N THR A 362 -7.96 22.32 38.36
CA THR A 362 -9.04 22.58 39.31
C THR A 362 -9.20 24.10 39.48
N GLY A 363 -10.40 24.60 39.22
CA GLY A 363 -10.74 26.02 39.40
C GLY A 363 -10.90 26.42 40.86
N ALA A 364 -11.25 27.69 41.10
CA ALA A 364 -11.39 28.25 42.45
C ALA A 364 -12.56 27.65 43.28
N ASP A 365 -13.48 26.92 42.62
CA ASP A 365 -14.71 26.36 43.20
C ASP A 365 -14.68 24.81 43.25
N ASP A 366 -13.50 24.19 43.33
CA ASP A 366 -13.24 22.74 43.29
C ASP A 366 -13.72 21.99 42.01
N VAL A 367 -14.24 22.71 41.02
CA VAL A 367 -14.60 22.16 39.70
C VAL A 367 -13.33 21.80 38.90
N LYS A 368 -13.24 20.56 38.42
CA LYS A 368 -12.24 20.14 37.43
C LYS A 368 -12.65 20.57 36.02
N THR A 369 -11.79 21.35 35.36
CA THR A 369 -11.84 21.62 33.92
C THR A 369 -10.93 20.64 33.20
N PHE A 370 -11.44 19.98 32.15
CA PHE A 370 -10.64 19.09 31.29
C PHE A 370 -10.42 19.77 29.92
N THR A 371 -9.16 20.03 29.57
CA THR A 371 -8.78 20.49 28.24
C THR A 371 -8.50 19.28 27.36
N VAL A 372 -9.31 19.10 26.31
CA VAL A 372 -9.27 17.95 25.40
C VAL A 372 -8.65 18.36 24.08
N ASN A 373 -7.46 17.84 23.78
CA ASN A 373 -6.71 18.08 22.54
C ASN A 373 -6.62 16.79 21.70
N MET A 374 -6.44 16.91 20.39
CA MET A 374 -5.87 15.80 19.61
C MET A 374 -4.34 15.78 19.78
N LYS A 375 -3.76 14.59 19.83
CA LYS A 375 -2.30 14.42 19.77
C LYS A 375 -1.78 14.75 18.37
N ASN A 376 -0.51 15.17 18.29
CA ASN A 376 0.16 15.51 17.03
C ASN A 376 0.20 14.35 16.03
N ASN A 377 0.27 13.10 16.53
CA ASN A 377 0.17 11.88 15.72
C ASN A 377 -1.18 11.20 16.00
N VAL A 378 -1.83 10.74 14.93
CA VAL A 378 -3.10 10.02 14.97
C VAL A 378 -2.86 8.58 14.52
N ASP A 379 -2.92 7.65 15.47
CA ASP A 379 -2.89 6.20 15.23
C ASP A 379 -4.33 5.65 15.19
N LEU A 380 -4.73 5.17 14.01
CA LEU A 380 -6.08 4.64 13.78
C LEU A 380 -6.16 3.11 13.93
N GLY A 381 -5.04 2.43 14.18
CA GLY A 381 -4.93 0.98 14.26
C GLY A 381 -5.28 0.23 12.97
N ASP A 382 -5.16 -1.10 12.99
CA ASP A 382 -5.29 -1.97 11.80
C ASP A 382 -6.62 -1.90 11.03
N LYS A 383 -7.66 -1.31 11.64
CA LYS A 383 -9.03 -1.22 11.09
C LYS A 383 -9.49 0.20 10.79
N GLY A 384 -8.70 1.20 11.18
CA GLY A 384 -9.04 2.60 10.96
C GLY A 384 -8.54 3.10 9.61
N SER A 385 -9.14 4.18 9.12
CA SER A 385 -8.77 4.80 7.85
C SER A 385 -9.11 6.29 7.83
N ILE A 386 -8.39 7.04 6.99
CA ILE A 386 -8.70 8.42 6.63
C ILE A 386 -9.36 8.39 5.25
N LYS A 387 -10.55 8.97 5.12
CA LYS A 387 -11.25 9.09 3.83
C LYS A 387 -11.44 10.56 3.44
N ALA A 388 -10.90 10.92 2.28
CA ALA A 388 -10.98 12.25 1.69
C ALA A 388 -11.57 12.14 0.28
N GLY A 389 -12.89 12.35 0.16
CA GLY A 389 -13.61 12.16 -1.11
C GLY A 389 -13.56 10.70 -1.59
N ALA A 390 -13.03 10.50 -2.80
CA ALA A 390 -12.80 9.17 -3.39
C ALA A 390 -11.53 8.48 -2.87
N THR A 391 -10.65 9.21 -2.18
CA THR A 391 -9.37 8.73 -1.67
C THR A 391 -9.54 8.13 -0.27
N THR A 392 -8.98 6.94 -0.05
CA THR A 392 -8.90 6.28 1.26
C THR A 392 -7.44 5.95 1.58
N VAL A 393 -7.02 6.21 2.82
CA VAL A 393 -5.73 5.80 3.39
C VAL A 393 -6.02 4.88 4.58
N ASP A 394 -5.54 3.64 4.53
CA ASP A 394 -5.81 2.61 5.53
C ASP A 394 -4.57 1.74 5.81
N ALA A 395 -4.75 0.64 6.55
CA ALA A 395 -3.69 -0.31 6.86
C ALA A 395 -3.14 -1.08 5.62
N ASN A 396 -3.76 -0.97 4.44
CA ASN A 396 -3.30 -1.56 3.18
C ASN A 396 -2.51 -0.56 2.33
N GLY A 397 -2.87 0.72 2.37
CA GLY A 397 -2.14 1.83 1.75
C GLY A 397 -3.06 2.98 1.32
N LEU A 398 -2.75 3.58 0.17
CA LEU A 398 -3.52 4.62 -0.50
C LEU A 398 -4.34 4.01 -1.64
N THR A 399 -5.65 4.26 -1.69
CA THR A 399 -6.54 3.84 -2.79
C THR A 399 -7.45 4.99 -3.22
N ILE A 400 -7.55 5.24 -4.53
CA ILE A 400 -8.55 6.12 -5.14
C ILE A 400 -9.60 5.23 -5.81
N ALA A 401 -10.89 5.42 -5.49
CA ALA A 401 -11.97 4.66 -6.13
C ALA A 401 -11.96 4.84 -7.66
N ASP A 402 -12.07 3.74 -8.42
CA ASP A 402 -11.99 3.65 -9.89
C ASP A 402 -10.71 4.26 -10.52
N GLY A 403 -9.68 4.48 -9.69
CA GLY A 403 -8.42 5.15 -10.03
C GLY A 403 -7.18 4.36 -9.58
N PRO A 404 -6.02 5.04 -9.49
CA PRO A 404 -4.78 4.42 -9.03
C PRO A 404 -4.79 4.04 -7.53
N SER A 405 -3.90 3.13 -7.14
CA SER A 405 -3.60 2.80 -5.75
C SER A 405 -2.12 2.53 -5.52
N VAL A 406 -1.66 2.74 -4.28
CA VAL A 406 -0.31 2.47 -3.79
C VAL A 406 -0.45 1.72 -2.47
N THR A 407 -0.18 0.41 -2.49
CA THR A 407 -0.47 -0.50 -1.38
C THR A 407 0.76 -1.32 -0.98
N LYS A 408 0.65 -2.13 0.07
CA LYS A 408 1.63 -3.18 0.40
C LYS A 408 1.90 -4.17 -0.75
N GLY A 409 1.01 -4.29 -1.73
CA GLY A 409 1.20 -5.06 -2.96
C GLY A 409 1.87 -4.29 -4.12
N GLY A 410 2.31 -3.05 -3.89
CA GLY A 410 2.90 -2.18 -4.92
C GLY A 410 1.92 -1.16 -5.49
N ILE A 411 2.21 -0.69 -6.70
CA ILE A 411 1.51 0.41 -7.38
C ILE A 411 0.60 -0.15 -8.48
N ASN A 412 -0.67 0.23 -8.47
CA ASN A 412 -1.61 -0.04 -9.56
C ASN A 412 -2.06 1.29 -10.20
N ALA A 413 -1.89 1.43 -11.52
CA ALA A 413 -2.24 2.66 -12.24
C ALA A 413 -3.75 2.80 -12.54
N GLY A 414 -4.61 1.85 -12.14
CA GLY A 414 -6.07 1.92 -12.35
C GLY A 414 -6.45 1.97 -13.84
N GLY A 415 -5.67 1.31 -14.70
CA GLY A 415 -5.80 1.36 -16.16
C GLY A 415 -5.45 2.71 -16.80
N LYS A 416 -4.90 3.67 -16.05
CA LYS A 416 -4.47 4.98 -16.55
C LYS A 416 -3.00 4.95 -17.01
N VAL A 417 -2.58 5.97 -17.74
CA VAL A 417 -1.19 6.11 -18.21
C VAL A 417 -0.30 6.63 -17.05
N VAL A 418 0.89 6.05 -16.91
CA VAL A 418 1.97 6.65 -16.10
C VAL A 418 2.73 7.64 -16.98
N SER A 419 2.80 8.89 -16.55
CA SER A 419 3.32 10.03 -17.33
C SER A 419 4.50 10.71 -16.63
N ASN A 420 5.23 11.57 -17.35
CA ASN A 420 6.34 12.37 -16.80
C ASN A 420 7.38 11.54 -16.03
N LEU A 421 7.58 10.30 -16.46
CA LEU A 421 8.61 9.38 -16.02
C LEU A 421 9.96 9.82 -16.61
N GLY A 422 11.00 9.87 -15.78
CA GLY A 422 12.37 10.07 -16.27
C GLY A 422 12.88 8.84 -17.02
N GLU A 423 13.90 8.98 -17.86
CA GLU A 423 14.51 7.82 -18.51
C GLU A 423 15.21 6.92 -17.48
N GLY A 424 14.78 5.66 -17.41
CA GLY A 424 15.34 4.65 -16.50
C GLY A 424 16.63 4.04 -17.03
N SER A 425 17.50 3.58 -16.14
CA SER A 425 18.76 2.92 -16.51
C SER A 425 18.50 1.58 -17.22
N VAL A 426 19.03 1.41 -18.43
CA VAL A 426 18.91 0.16 -19.21
C VAL A 426 20.14 -0.71 -18.97
N ALA A 427 20.16 -1.37 -17.81
CA ALA A 427 21.29 -2.17 -17.31
C ALA A 427 20.82 -3.43 -16.56
N LYS A 428 21.72 -4.41 -16.38
CA LYS A 428 21.38 -5.79 -15.99
C LYS A 428 20.48 -5.95 -14.77
N ASP A 429 20.79 -5.22 -13.71
CA ASP A 429 20.13 -5.36 -12.42
C ASP A 429 19.34 -4.09 -12.06
N SER A 430 18.93 -3.32 -13.08
CA SER A 430 18.17 -2.08 -12.94
C SER A 430 16.72 -2.36 -12.53
N THR A 431 16.22 -1.68 -11.49
CA THR A 431 14.80 -1.72 -11.11
C THR A 431 13.99 -0.56 -11.69
N ASP A 432 14.61 0.25 -12.54
CA ASP A 432 14.02 1.48 -13.08
C ASP A 432 12.95 1.16 -14.12
N ALA A 433 11.80 1.84 -14.04
CA ALA A 433 10.81 1.83 -15.11
C ALA A 433 11.29 2.62 -16.34
N VAL A 434 11.02 2.11 -17.55
CA VAL A 434 11.45 2.73 -18.82
C VAL A 434 10.35 3.53 -19.51
N THR A 435 10.73 4.57 -20.26
CA THR A 435 9.79 5.41 -21.00
C THR A 435 9.44 4.84 -22.39
N GLY A 436 8.32 5.30 -22.96
CA GLY A 436 7.98 5.00 -24.35
C GLY A 436 8.99 5.52 -25.38
N GLY A 437 9.76 6.56 -25.04
CA GLY A 437 10.85 7.06 -25.88
C GLY A 437 12.02 6.08 -25.97
N GLN A 438 12.40 5.47 -24.84
CA GLN A 438 13.45 4.46 -24.79
C GLN A 438 13.06 3.19 -25.58
N LEU A 439 11.81 2.73 -25.43
CA LEU A 439 11.29 1.61 -26.22
C LEU A 439 11.20 1.93 -27.72
N TYR A 440 10.85 3.18 -28.07
CA TYR A 440 10.84 3.63 -29.47
C TYR A 440 12.26 3.64 -30.07
N GLY A 441 13.28 4.07 -29.33
CA GLY A 441 14.68 4.02 -29.77
C GLY A 441 15.13 2.59 -30.11
N VAL A 442 14.79 1.61 -29.26
CA VAL A 442 15.04 0.18 -29.52
C VAL A 442 14.31 -0.30 -30.78
N LYS A 443 13.07 0.17 -31.00
CA LYS A 443 12.32 -0.15 -32.23
C LYS A 443 13.03 0.38 -33.48
N THR A 444 13.50 1.63 -33.48
CA THR A 444 14.21 2.23 -34.62
C THR A 444 15.50 1.47 -34.94
N GLU A 445 16.32 1.16 -33.92
CA GLU A 445 17.56 0.40 -34.13
C GLU A 445 17.30 -1.03 -34.65
N LEU A 446 16.16 -1.63 -34.30
CA LEU A 446 15.72 -2.93 -34.81
C LEU A 446 15.20 -2.83 -36.25
N ASP A 447 14.38 -1.82 -36.58
CA ASP A 447 13.86 -1.58 -37.93
C ASP A 447 15.02 -1.42 -38.93
N ASP A 448 16.04 -0.61 -38.59
CA ASP A 448 17.20 -0.38 -39.44
C ASP A 448 18.00 -1.66 -39.71
N LYS A 449 18.22 -2.50 -38.69
CA LYS A 449 18.90 -3.80 -38.84
C LYS A 449 18.09 -4.78 -39.70
N VAL A 450 16.76 -4.81 -39.52
CA VAL A 450 15.86 -5.65 -40.34
C VAL A 450 15.88 -5.17 -41.80
N ASN A 451 15.92 -3.87 -42.06
CA ASN A 451 16.07 -3.30 -43.39
C ASN A 451 17.42 -3.68 -44.03
N THR A 452 18.53 -3.61 -43.28
CA THR A 452 19.85 -4.05 -43.75
C THR A 452 19.84 -5.52 -44.18
N VAL A 453 19.39 -6.43 -43.31
CA VAL A 453 19.31 -7.88 -43.61
C VAL A 453 18.38 -8.15 -44.80
N THR A 454 17.26 -7.42 -44.91
CA THR A 454 16.34 -7.54 -46.06
C THR A 454 17.02 -7.19 -47.38
N ASN A 455 17.86 -6.15 -47.39
CA ASN A 455 18.60 -5.75 -48.58
C ASN A 455 19.70 -6.76 -48.95
N GLU A 456 20.44 -7.28 -47.97
CA GLU A 456 21.44 -8.35 -48.19
C GLU A 456 20.80 -9.62 -48.77
N VAL A 457 19.65 -10.05 -48.22
CA VAL A 457 18.88 -11.21 -48.73
C VAL A 457 18.37 -10.96 -50.16
N ASN A 458 17.97 -9.74 -50.52
CA ASN A 458 17.57 -9.40 -51.88
C ASN A 458 18.75 -9.41 -52.87
N THR A 459 19.95 -9.02 -52.43
CA THR A 459 21.19 -9.16 -53.22
C THR A 459 21.52 -10.64 -53.46
N ILE A 460 21.58 -11.45 -52.41
CA ILE A 460 21.82 -12.90 -52.49
C ILE A 460 20.79 -13.59 -53.40
N LYS A 461 19.50 -13.20 -53.32
CA LYS A 461 18.43 -13.69 -54.20
C LYS A 461 18.70 -13.41 -55.68
N THR A 462 19.32 -12.26 -55.97
CA THR A 462 19.69 -11.84 -57.32
C THR A 462 20.91 -12.63 -57.81
N ASP A 463 21.96 -12.74 -57.00
CA ASP A 463 23.18 -13.48 -57.32
C ASP A 463 22.90 -14.97 -57.58
N VAL A 464 22.07 -15.61 -56.73
CA VAL A 464 21.61 -16.99 -56.93
C VAL A 464 20.76 -17.13 -58.21
N GLY A 465 20.03 -16.08 -58.61
CA GLY A 465 19.33 -16.03 -59.90
C GLY A 465 20.27 -15.99 -61.10
N THR A 466 21.34 -15.20 -61.01
CA THR A 466 22.41 -15.13 -62.02
C THR A 466 23.15 -16.46 -62.13
N LEU A 467 23.65 -17.01 -61.02
CA LEU A 467 24.34 -18.31 -60.97
C LEU A 467 23.48 -19.46 -61.53
N LYS A 468 22.17 -19.47 -61.25
CA LYS A 468 21.23 -20.44 -61.83
C LYS A 468 21.11 -20.33 -63.35
N THR A 469 21.23 -19.12 -63.88
CA THR A 469 21.21 -18.84 -65.32
C THR A 469 22.51 -19.29 -65.97
N GLU A 470 23.66 -18.89 -65.42
CA GLU A 470 25.00 -19.29 -65.90
C GLU A 470 25.18 -20.82 -65.86
N MET A 471 24.77 -21.48 -64.77
CA MET A 471 24.80 -22.94 -64.66
C MET A 471 23.87 -23.65 -65.67
N THR A 472 22.82 -22.98 -66.16
CA THR A 472 21.97 -23.49 -67.24
C THR A 472 22.67 -23.38 -68.60
N THR A 473 23.43 -22.30 -68.83
CA THR A 473 24.32 -22.17 -70.00
C THR A 473 25.41 -23.24 -69.98
N VAL A 474 26.17 -23.37 -68.88
CA VAL A 474 27.23 -24.39 -68.73
C VAL A 474 26.68 -25.81 -68.93
N LYS A 475 25.48 -26.11 -68.41
CA LYS A 475 24.81 -27.40 -68.64
C LYS A 475 24.47 -27.64 -70.12
N THR A 476 24.19 -26.58 -70.87
CA THR A 476 23.92 -26.63 -72.31
C THR A 476 25.23 -26.84 -73.09
N ASP A 477 26.29 -26.11 -72.75
CA ASP A 477 27.61 -26.21 -73.38
C ASP A 477 28.27 -27.58 -73.14
N VAL A 478 28.14 -28.14 -71.94
CA VAL A 478 28.56 -29.53 -71.66
C VAL A 478 27.73 -30.54 -72.47
N GLY A 479 26.47 -30.22 -72.80
CA GLY A 479 25.62 -31.02 -73.67
C GLY A 479 26.03 -30.99 -75.15
N THR A 480 26.42 -29.82 -75.67
CA THR A 480 26.94 -29.68 -77.04
C THR A 480 28.32 -30.32 -77.15
N ILE A 481 29.24 -30.05 -76.23
CA ILE A 481 30.57 -30.68 -76.17
C ILE A 481 30.45 -32.21 -76.13
N ARG A 482 29.53 -32.77 -75.34
CA ARG A 482 29.28 -34.23 -75.32
C ARG A 482 28.82 -34.76 -76.68
N THR A 483 28.03 -33.99 -77.41
CA THR A 483 27.54 -34.36 -78.76
C THR A 483 28.66 -34.29 -79.79
N ASP A 484 29.50 -33.25 -79.72
CA ASP A 484 30.67 -33.08 -80.59
C ASP A 484 31.74 -34.14 -80.35
N VAL A 485 31.99 -34.50 -79.08
CA VAL A 485 32.92 -35.59 -78.70
C VAL A 485 32.42 -36.93 -79.20
N ASN A 486 31.13 -37.26 -79.04
CA ASN A 486 30.55 -38.48 -79.64
C ASN A 486 30.75 -38.48 -81.17
N THR A 487 30.40 -37.38 -81.84
CA THR A 487 30.54 -37.22 -83.30
C THR A 487 32.00 -37.35 -83.76
N LEU A 488 32.95 -36.88 -82.95
CA LEU A 488 34.38 -37.06 -83.20
C LEU A 488 34.81 -38.52 -83.00
N THR A 489 34.31 -39.21 -81.98
CA THR A 489 34.57 -40.64 -81.75
C THR A 489 34.05 -41.50 -82.91
N ASP A 490 32.83 -41.24 -83.40
CA ASP A 490 32.25 -41.92 -84.57
C ASP A 490 33.10 -41.67 -85.83
N ARG A 491 33.56 -40.43 -86.03
CA ARG A 491 34.43 -40.06 -87.16
C ARG A 491 35.81 -40.71 -87.07
N VAL A 492 36.43 -40.75 -85.90
CA VAL A 492 37.72 -41.44 -85.69
C VAL A 492 37.57 -42.93 -85.96
N THR A 493 36.55 -43.58 -85.39
CA THR A 493 36.24 -44.99 -85.64
C THR A 493 36.02 -45.26 -87.14
N THR A 494 35.36 -44.34 -87.86
CA THR A 494 35.17 -44.43 -89.32
C THR A 494 36.50 -44.30 -90.08
N VAL A 495 37.38 -43.38 -89.67
CA VAL A 495 38.72 -43.20 -90.27
C VAL A 495 39.61 -44.41 -90.02
N GLU A 496 39.61 -44.99 -88.82
CA GLU A 496 40.38 -46.21 -88.49
C GLU A 496 39.95 -47.40 -89.35
N ASN A 497 38.63 -47.64 -89.46
CA ASN A 497 38.07 -48.69 -90.33
C ASN A 497 38.41 -48.44 -91.82
N THR A 498 38.37 -47.18 -92.27
CA THR A 498 38.68 -46.81 -93.65
C THR A 498 40.18 -46.97 -93.96
N ALA A 499 41.06 -46.52 -93.07
CA ALA A 499 42.51 -46.64 -93.23
C ALA A 499 42.99 -48.09 -93.16
N GLY A 500 42.42 -48.89 -92.24
CA GLY A 500 42.64 -50.33 -92.19
C GLY A 500 42.19 -51.04 -93.47
N SER A 501 41.11 -50.59 -94.09
CA SER A 501 40.61 -51.13 -95.36
C SER A 501 41.41 -50.67 -96.58
N ALA A 502 41.90 -49.43 -96.60
CA ALA A 502 42.72 -48.88 -97.67
C ALA A 502 44.14 -49.50 -97.73
N LEU A 503 44.61 -50.08 -96.62
CA LEU A 503 45.88 -50.83 -96.56
C LEU A 503 45.79 -52.28 -97.12
N GLN A 504 44.65 -52.67 -97.70
CA GLN A 504 44.48 -54.01 -98.27
C GLN A 504 45.28 -54.24 -99.56
N THR A 505 46.37 -54.98 -99.42
CA THR A 505 46.66 -56.18 -100.23
C THR A 505 46.45 -56.02 -101.75
N VAL A 506 47.21 -55.13 -102.40
CA VAL A 506 47.21 -55.03 -103.86
C VAL A 506 47.73 -56.33 -104.44
N THR A 507 46.85 -57.04 -105.14
CA THR A 507 47.17 -58.25 -105.91
C THR A 507 47.29 -57.86 -107.38
N VAL A 508 48.43 -58.16 -107.99
CA VAL A 508 48.56 -58.26 -109.45
C VAL A 508 48.91 -59.69 -109.83
N LYS A 509 48.38 -60.13 -110.97
CA LYS A 509 48.76 -61.40 -111.60
C LYS A 509 49.49 -61.13 -112.90
N ASP A 510 50.48 -61.96 -113.21
CA ASP A 510 51.09 -62.00 -114.53
C ASP A 510 50.18 -62.76 -115.53
N SER A 511 50.65 -62.86 -116.78
CA SER A 511 49.98 -63.58 -117.87
C SER A 511 49.99 -65.12 -117.72
N GLU A 512 50.73 -65.66 -116.75
CA GLU A 512 50.82 -67.10 -116.44
C GLU A 512 49.95 -67.47 -115.22
N GLY A 513 49.51 -66.48 -114.45
CA GLY A 513 48.60 -66.60 -113.31
C GLY A 513 49.25 -66.46 -111.95
N ASN A 514 50.58 -66.25 -111.87
CA ASN A 514 51.30 -66.12 -110.61
C ASN A 514 50.92 -64.80 -109.91
N LYS A 515 50.88 -64.82 -108.57
CA LYS A 515 50.19 -63.79 -107.76
C LYS A 515 51.17 -62.97 -106.91
N LEU A 516 51.66 -61.84 -107.44
CA LEU A 516 52.38 -60.86 -106.63
C LEU A 516 51.39 -60.11 -105.73
N THR A 517 51.71 -60.01 -104.43
CA THR A 517 50.83 -59.45 -103.40
C THR A 517 51.61 -58.44 -102.55
N VAL A 518 51.22 -57.16 -102.60
CA VAL A 518 51.85 -56.08 -101.81
C VAL A 518 50.96 -55.73 -100.63
N ASN A 519 51.51 -55.78 -99.41
CA ASN A 519 50.82 -55.47 -98.15
C ASN A 519 51.73 -54.62 -97.23
N LYS A 520 51.26 -54.35 -96.00
CA LYS A 520 51.97 -53.57 -94.96
C LYS A 520 53.36 -54.13 -94.61
N GLU A 521 53.59 -55.43 -94.76
CA GLU A 521 54.81 -56.13 -94.32
C GLU A 521 55.87 -56.18 -95.44
N ASN A 522 55.43 -56.15 -96.71
CA ASN A 522 56.26 -56.42 -97.88
C ASN A 522 56.55 -55.18 -98.75
N ALA A 523 56.44 -53.97 -98.19
CA ALA A 523 56.38 -52.70 -98.95
C ALA A 523 57.71 -52.18 -99.55
N GLY A 524 58.66 -53.07 -99.91
CA GLY A 524 59.97 -52.70 -100.47
C GLY A 524 60.19 -53.20 -101.89
N PHE A 525 60.31 -52.29 -102.87
CA PHE A 525 60.66 -52.61 -104.25
C PHE A 525 62.17 -52.94 -104.40
N GLY A 526 62.55 -54.17 -104.07
CA GLY A 526 63.88 -54.71 -104.36
C GLY A 526 63.92 -55.52 -105.65
N ILE A 527 64.48 -54.96 -106.74
CA ILE A 527 64.76 -55.72 -107.97
C ILE A 527 66.14 -56.37 -107.83
N VAL A 528 66.17 -57.69 -107.68
CA VAL A 528 67.41 -58.48 -107.71
C VAL A 528 67.74 -58.83 -109.16
N GLY A 529 68.75 -58.20 -109.73
CA GLY A 529 69.29 -58.58 -111.03
C GLY A 529 70.01 -59.92 -110.96
N VAL A 530 69.67 -60.86 -111.84
CA VAL A 530 70.35 -62.16 -111.96
C VAL A 530 71.70 -62.03 -112.70
N THR A 531 72.60 -62.97 -112.41
CA THR A 531 74.06 -62.73 -112.35
C THR A 531 74.79 -62.61 -113.70
N ASP A 532 74.14 -62.88 -114.84
CA ASP A 532 74.77 -62.78 -116.17
C ASP A 532 74.86 -61.32 -116.64
N GLY A 533 76.01 -60.69 -116.38
CA GLY A 533 76.26 -59.24 -116.44
C GLY A 533 76.24 -58.57 -117.83
N MET A 534 75.16 -58.73 -118.59
CA MET A 534 74.94 -58.05 -119.88
C MET A 534 74.20 -56.71 -119.76
N VAL A 535 73.47 -56.50 -118.66
CA VAL A 535 72.61 -55.32 -118.41
C VAL A 535 72.84 -54.78 -117.00
N ALA A 536 72.96 -53.46 -116.87
CA ALA A 536 72.95 -52.75 -115.59
C ALA A 536 71.78 -51.75 -115.56
N SER A 537 70.66 -52.15 -114.98
CA SER A 537 69.49 -51.29 -114.80
C SER A 537 69.53 -50.55 -113.47
N ARG A 538 69.11 -49.28 -113.46
CA ARG A 538 68.87 -48.50 -112.24
C ARG A 538 67.60 -47.65 -112.40
N VAL A 539 66.89 -47.41 -111.31
CA VAL A 539 65.84 -46.39 -111.28
C VAL A 539 66.49 -45.03 -111.00
N ALA A 540 66.12 -44.01 -111.78
CA ALA A 540 66.62 -42.64 -111.61
C ALA A 540 65.45 -41.66 -111.76
N GLY A 541 64.91 -41.20 -110.63
CA GLY A 541 63.63 -40.49 -110.62
C GLY A 541 62.46 -41.46 -110.82
N GLN A 542 61.57 -41.16 -111.76
CA GLN A 542 60.40 -42.02 -112.07
C GLN A 542 60.64 -42.97 -113.25
N ASP A 543 61.77 -42.85 -113.96
CA ASP A 543 62.08 -43.62 -115.15
C ASP A 543 63.03 -44.79 -114.85
N LEU A 544 62.80 -45.92 -115.54
CA LEU A 544 63.69 -47.09 -115.53
C LEU A 544 64.79 -46.91 -116.58
N VAL A 545 66.02 -46.68 -116.14
CA VAL A 545 67.18 -46.53 -117.04
C VAL A 545 67.88 -47.87 -117.17
N VAL A 546 67.90 -48.41 -118.39
CA VAL A 546 68.55 -49.68 -118.75
C VAL A 546 69.86 -49.38 -119.48
N ASP A 547 71.00 -49.58 -118.81
CA ASP A 547 72.31 -49.34 -119.42
C ASP A 547 72.96 -50.64 -119.89
N LEU A 548 73.31 -50.72 -121.17
CA LEU A 548 73.99 -51.88 -121.76
C LEU A 548 75.49 -51.78 -121.51
N THR A 549 76.12 -52.89 -121.11
CA THR A 549 77.56 -52.92 -120.82
C THR A 549 78.41 -52.67 -122.07
N ALA A 550 79.64 -52.19 -121.88
CA ALA A 550 80.54 -51.84 -122.99
C ALA A 550 80.77 -53.01 -123.96
N ALA A 551 80.96 -54.24 -123.45
CA ALA A 551 81.12 -55.44 -124.26
C ALA A 551 79.86 -55.81 -125.07
N THR A 552 78.66 -55.47 -124.60
CA THR A 552 77.41 -55.63 -125.36
C THR A 552 77.31 -54.59 -126.47
N LYS A 553 77.64 -53.32 -126.18
CA LYS A 553 77.73 -52.24 -127.18
C LYS A 553 78.79 -52.55 -128.26
N GLU A 554 79.92 -53.13 -127.87
CA GLU A 554 80.99 -53.58 -128.77
C GLU A 554 80.56 -54.76 -129.67
N LYS A 555 79.92 -55.79 -129.12
CA LYS A 555 79.36 -56.91 -129.91
C LYS A 555 78.32 -56.47 -130.95
N ILE A 556 77.51 -55.46 -130.63
CA ILE A 556 76.54 -54.88 -131.58
C ILE A 556 77.26 -54.10 -132.69
N ASN A 557 78.27 -53.30 -132.35
CA ASN A 557 79.01 -52.50 -133.33
C ASN A 557 79.90 -53.33 -134.27
N ASN A 558 80.40 -54.49 -133.82
CA ASN A 558 81.33 -55.32 -134.62
C ASN A 558 80.66 -56.06 -135.80
N ALA A 559 79.33 -55.99 -135.93
CA ALA A 559 78.58 -56.53 -137.08
C ALA A 559 78.70 -55.66 -138.36
N ALA A 560 79.27 -54.45 -138.27
CA ALA A 560 79.22 -53.46 -139.34
C ALA A 560 80.40 -53.51 -140.35
N GLY A 561 81.41 -54.37 -140.17
CA GLY A 561 82.35 -54.68 -141.27
C GLY A 561 83.72 -55.23 -140.91
N LYS A 562 83.91 -56.54 -141.11
CA LYS A 562 84.93 -57.08 -142.03
C LYS A 562 84.76 -58.58 -142.28
N ASP A 563 85.11 -58.97 -143.51
CA ASP A 563 85.52 -60.30 -143.99
C ASP A 563 84.73 -61.55 -143.54
N LEU A 564 83.98 -62.14 -144.48
CA LEU A 564 83.19 -63.37 -144.32
C LEU A 564 83.98 -64.64 -144.71
N GLY A 565 85.31 -64.56 -144.84
CA GLY A 565 86.17 -65.66 -145.30
C GLY A 565 86.25 -66.90 -144.39
N ASN A 566 85.58 -66.90 -143.24
CA ASN A 566 85.53 -68.01 -142.27
C ASN A 566 84.20 -68.79 -142.27
N LEU A 567 83.30 -68.50 -143.21
CA LEU A 567 81.99 -69.16 -143.34
C LEU A 567 81.98 -70.17 -144.50
N ASP A 568 81.30 -71.29 -144.30
CA ASP A 568 81.08 -72.29 -145.36
C ASP A 568 80.02 -71.82 -146.37
N ASP A 569 79.75 -72.62 -147.41
CA ASP A 569 78.80 -72.28 -148.47
C ASP A 569 77.31 -72.43 -148.06
N LYS A 570 77.02 -72.53 -146.75
CA LYS A 570 75.71 -72.27 -146.13
C LYS A 570 75.73 -71.10 -145.13
N GLY A 571 76.91 -70.64 -144.73
CA GLY A 571 77.10 -69.47 -143.87
C GLY A 571 77.30 -68.16 -144.64
N LYS A 572 77.47 -68.21 -145.96
CA LYS A 572 77.44 -67.07 -146.89
C LYS A 572 76.03 -66.86 -147.44
#